data_AF-A0A0T5ZCP6-F1
#
_entry.id   AF-A0A0T5ZCP6-F1
#
_cell.length_a   1.000
_cell.length_b   1.000
_cell.length_c   1.000
_cell.angle_alpha   90.00
_cell.angle_beta   90.00
_cell.angle_gamma   90.00
#
_symmetry.space_group_name_H-M   'P 1'
#
loop_
_entity.id
_entity.type
_entity.pdbx_description
1 polymer ?
#
loop_
_entity_poly.entity_id
_entity_poly.type
_entity_poly.pdbx_seq_one_letter_code
_entity_poly.pdbx_strand_id
1 'polypeptide(L)' 'MSKATCPYCESVFESNEELSKHIDRIHHGSGLLEGDSRKF' A
#
# COMPACT_ATOMS: atom_id res chain seq x y z
N MET A 1 2.41 0.22 -20.87
CA MET A 1 3.05 -0.20 -19.60
C MET A 1 2.30 0.45 -18.46
N SER A 2 1.72 -0.34 -17.57
CA SER A 2 0.87 0.12 -16.46
C SER A 2 1.77 0.43 -15.26
N LYS A 3 2.24 1.67 -15.14
CA LYS A 3 3.07 2.11 -14.02
C LYS A 3 2.20 2.27 -12.77
N ALA A 4 2.65 1.79 -11.63
CA ALA A 4 1.90 1.83 -10.37
C ALA A 4 2.48 2.93 -9.47
N THR A 5 1.65 3.88 -9.05
CA THR A 5 2.10 5.02 -8.23
C THR A 5 1.69 4.83 -6.78
N CYS A 6 2.60 5.09 -5.85
CA CYS A 6 2.33 5.01 -4.43
C CYS A 6 1.47 6.20 -3.96
N PRO A 7 0.32 5.97 -3.31
CA PRO A 7 -0.54 7.06 -2.85
C PRO A 7 -0.01 7.80 -1.61
N TYR A 8 1.01 7.26 -0.94
CA TYR A 8 1.54 7.83 0.30
C TYR A 8 2.72 8.78 0.07
N CYS A 9 3.51 8.54 -0.99
CA CYS A 9 4.73 9.29 -1.28
C CYS A 9 4.91 9.58 -2.78
N GLU A 10 3.90 9.29 -3.60
CA GLU A 10 3.86 9.55 -5.05
C GLU A 10 5.00 8.89 -5.85
N SER A 11 5.63 7.86 -5.27
CA SER A 11 6.69 7.10 -5.94
C SER A 11 6.12 6.25 -7.07
N VAL A 12 6.73 6.32 -8.25
CA VAL A 12 6.30 5.58 -9.44
C VAL A 12 7.10 4.28 -9.57
N PHE A 13 6.39 3.17 -9.68
CA PHE A 13 6.95 1.83 -9.84
C PHE A 13 6.52 1.23 -11.18
N GLU A 14 7.35 0.34 -11.70
CA GLU A 14 7.11 -0.33 -12.97
C GLU A 14 6.16 -1.53 -12.84
N SER A 15 6.01 -2.04 -11.61
CA SER A 15 5.22 -3.22 -11.29
C SER A 15 4.46 -3.04 -9.98
N ASN A 16 3.30 -3.67 -9.88
CA ASN A 16 2.53 -3.71 -8.63
C ASN A 16 3.29 -4.43 -7.51
N GLU A 17 4.13 -5.41 -7.83
CA GLU A 17 4.95 -6.14 -6.86
C GLU A 17 5.94 -5.22 -6.12
N GLU A 18 6.60 -4.33 -6.86
CA GLU A 18 7.53 -3.34 -6.30
C GLU A 18 6.78 -2.30 -5.48
N LEU A 19 5.61 -1.85 -5.96
CA LEU A 19 4.75 -0.97 -5.19
C LEU A 19 4.28 -1.63 -3.88
N SER A 20 3.89 -2.91 -3.91
CA SER A 20 3.43 -3.64 -2.74
C SER A 20 4.54 -3.82 -1.72
N LYS A 21 5.76 -4.21 -2.14
CA LYS A 21 6.93 -4.29 -1.25
C LYS A 21 7.33 -2.92 -0.71
N HIS A 22 7.19 -1.87 -1.52
CA HIS A 22 7.45 -0.50 -1.08
C HIS A 22 6.46 -0.07 0.01
N ILE A 23 5.16 -0.27 -0.20
CA ILE A 23 4.15 0.00 0.83
C ILE A 23 4.44 -0.88 2.05
N ASP A 24 4.75 -2.17 1.90
CA ASP A 24 5.08 -3.11 2.98
C ASP A 24 6.27 -2.67 3.85
N ARG A 25 7.26 -1.97 3.26
CA ARG A 25 8.50 -1.59 3.97
C ARG A 25 8.50 -0.14 4.44
N ILE A 26 7.86 0.75 3.70
CA ILE A 26 7.85 2.20 3.96
C ILE A 26 6.58 2.63 4.71
N HIS A 27 5.43 2.03 4.39
CA HIS A 27 4.11 2.50 4.84
C HIS A 27 3.33 1.50 5.72
N HIS A 28 3.67 0.21 5.70
CA HIS A 28 3.04 -0.88 6.45
C HIS A 28 3.15 -0.77 7.96
N GLY A 29 4.01 0.13 8.44
CA GLY A 29 3.99 0.57 9.83
C GLY A 29 2.69 1.28 10.24
N SER A 30 1.75 1.53 9.32
CA SER A 30 0.46 2.16 9.61
C SER A 30 -0.71 1.22 9.32
N GLY A 31 -1.11 0.46 10.35
CA GLY A 31 -2.53 0.23 10.62
C GLY A 31 -3.20 -0.99 9.96
N LEU A 32 -2.71 -2.20 10.23
CA LEU A 32 -3.56 -3.41 10.18
C LEU A 32 -4.61 -3.39 11.33
N LEU A 33 -5.46 -2.37 11.40
CA LEU A 33 -6.61 -2.33 12.30
C LEU A 33 -7.69 -1.36 11.83
N GLU A 34 -8.11 -1.47 10.58
CA GLU A 34 -9.45 -1.01 10.20
C GLU A 34 -10.22 -2.20 9.65
N GLY A 35 -11.00 -2.86 10.51
CA GLY A 35 -11.78 -4.01 10.07
C GLY A 35 -12.53 -4.84 11.09
N ASP A 36 -12.46 -4.60 12.40
CA ASP A 36 -13.52 -5.12 13.29
C ASP A 36 -14.69 -4.13 13.31
N SER A 37 -15.57 -4.28 12.33
CA SER A 37 -16.93 -3.74 12.41
C SER A 37 -17.92 -4.79 11.97
N ARG A 38 -17.86 -5.96 12.62
CA ARG A 38 -19.05 -6.82 12.73
C ARG A 38 -20.03 -6.11 13.65
N LYS A 39 -20.85 -5.26 13.05
CA LYS A 39 -22.05 -4.70 13.67
C LYS A 39 -23.03 -5.86 13.90
N PHE A 40 -23.27 -6.21 15.16
CA PHE A 40 -24.48 -6.90 15.60
C PHE A 40 -24.88 -6.39 16.98
#